data_AF-A0A969UUZ8-F1
#
_entry.id   AF-A0A969UUZ8-F1
#
_cell.length_a   1.000
_cell.length_b   1.000
_cell.length_c   1.000
_cell.angle_alpha   90.00
_cell.angle_beta   90.00
_cell.angle_gamma   90.00
#
_symmetry.space_group_name_H-M   'P 1'
#
loop_
_entity.id
_entity.type
_entity.pdbx_description
1 polymer ?
#
loop_
_entity_poly.entity_id
_entity_poly.type
_entity_poly.pdbx_seq_one_letter_code
_entity_poly.pdbx_strand_id
1 'polypeptide(L)'
;MTKLRPEDSLLLPPKGDRLPSLPRADGSRADGSRAGVLRWVCTLLFVSALVSTTVMGLRWFRLLEGLEFGAFDHLMRLRPSEKPDKRLLIVAITKQDIDQLGNEYPISDQTLLTTLQTLNAHQPRVIGIDLYREQATGTGWTELTQYLKQNSNQNSNQSDRIIPICVHPYGNHPESGIAPPPGLPALQTGFADATIDPDGVVRRHLLALDPPNHSPCSASYSLSAQLVRHYLKAVGISLKFPTLNQWQFGSTRFNVLESRSGFYQQPALIRGHQILLNYRMYNSLSDIADQVSLTDVLNHQVDSALIQDRIVLIGVTDPTVKDDFSTPYGSKLRGLIFHAQMVSQLLSAVEDHRFLLRFWAFWIEIGWIWLWSVTGGVVIYWIRTPLRRVLATGVLMILLWGISLGFMVIGGVVVPLVPTLLAIVLAGGVLITLKIDPQSHPQ
;
A
#
# COMPACT_ATOMS: atom_id res chain seq x y z
N MET A 1 58.76 -71.92 81.47
CA MET A 1 58.99 -71.02 82.63
C MET A 1 57.80 -70.10 82.75
N THR A 2 57.15 -70.21 83.89
CA THR A 2 55.90 -69.61 84.32
C THR A 2 56.13 -68.18 84.81
N LYS A 3 55.28 -67.21 84.43
CA LYS A 3 54.69 -66.24 85.37
C LYS A 3 53.64 -65.35 84.70
N LEU A 4 52.42 -65.48 85.22
CA LEU A 4 51.27 -64.60 85.07
C LEU A 4 51.45 -63.29 85.84
N ARG A 5 50.78 -62.21 85.41
CA ARG A 5 49.85 -61.46 86.27
C ARG A 5 48.79 -60.67 85.46
N PRO A 6 47.60 -60.46 86.04
CA PRO A 6 46.37 -60.02 85.36
C PRO A 6 46.07 -58.53 85.57
N GLU A 7 45.02 -58.00 84.92
CA GLU A 7 43.91 -57.25 85.56
C GLU A 7 42.73 -57.12 84.57
N ASP A 8 41.57 -57.61 85.02
CA ASP A 8 40.26 -57.43 84.41
C ASP A 8 39.61 -56.14 84.91
N SER A 9 38.90 -55.41 84.06
CA SER A 9 37.78 -54.55 84.49
C SER A 9 36.69 -54.48 83.43
N LEU A 10 35.59 -55.20 83.70
CA LEU A 10 34.29 -55.09 83.05
C LEU A 10 33.64 -53.74 83.39
N LEU A 11 33.14 -53.02 82.38
CA LEU A 11 32.02 -52.06 82.53
C LEU A 11 31.00 -52.26 81.40
N LEU A 12 29.72 -52.25 81.82
CA LEU A 12 28.47 -52.60 81.14
C LEU A 12 28.01 -51.58 80.05
N PRO A 13 26.98 -51.91 79.23
CA PRO A 13 26.76 -51.33 77.90
C PRO A 13 25.81 -50.12 77.89
N PRO A 14 25.74 -49.33 76.80
CA PRO A 14 24.59 -48.47 76.55
C PRO A 14 23.73 -48.96 75.39
N LYS A 15 22.44 -49.02 75.73
CA LYS A 15 21.24 -49.08 74.88
C LYS A 15 21.27 -48.09 73.70
N GLY A 16 20.58 -48.47 72.63
CA GLY A 16 19.73 -47.54 71.90
C GLY A 16 19.94 -47.54 70.40
N ASP A 17 19.10 -48.30 69.70
CA ASP A 17 18.79 -48.11 68.29
C ASP A 17 18.51 -46.64 67.98
N ARG A 18 19.21 -46.08 67.00
CA ARG A 18 18.75 -44.88 66.27
C ARG A 18 18.55 -45.24 64.81
N LEU A 19 17.28 -45.17 64.41
CA LEU A 19 16.83 -45.13 63.02
C LEU A 19 17.63 -44.10 62.21
N PRO A 20 17.95 -44.38 60.93
CA PRO A 20 18.55 -43.38 60.06
C PRO A 20 17.56 -42.25 59.81
N SER A 21 17.97 -41.02 60.10
CA SER A 21 17.24 -39.81 59.78
C SER A 21 17.06 -39.69 58.26
N LEU A 22 15.81 -39.63 57.79
CA LEU A 22 15.45 -39.27 56.43
C LEU A 22 16.04 -37.89 56.07
N PRO A 23 16.58 -37.71 54.85
CA PRO A 23 17.02 -36.40 54.40
C PRO A 23 15.82 -35.45 54.32
N ARG A 24 15.92 -34.28 54.96
CA ARG A 24 14.98 -33.16 54.76
C ARG A 24 14.96 -32.83 53.27
N ALA A 25 13.79 -32.94 52.64
CA ALA A 25 13.55 -32.41 51.32
C ALA A 25 13.77 -30.88 51.35
N ASP A 26 14.82 -30.44 50.66
CA ASP A 26 15.19 -29.03 50.51
C ASP A 26 14.15 -28.31 49.63
N GLY A 27 13.14 -27.72 50.26
CA GLY A 27 12.12 -26.89 49.62
C GLY A 27 12.64 -25.51 49.18
N SER A 28 13.88 -25.13 49.49
CA SER A 28 14.41 -23.77 49.23
C SER A 28 14.90 -23.57 47.80
N ARG A 29 15.36 -24.64 47.12
CA ARG A 29 15.87 -24.57 45.74
C ARG A 29 14.82 -24.27 44.69
N ALA A 30 13.58 -24.74 44.89
CA ALA A 30 12.48 -24.53 43.93
C ALA A 30 11.91 -23.10 43.97
N ASP A 31 12.03 -22.41 45.11
CA ASP A 31 11.49 -21.07 45.31
C ASP A 31 12.40 -20.00 44.67
N GLY A 32 13.72 -20.17 44.80
CA GLY A 32 14.71 -19.27 44.19
C GLY A 32 14.68 -19.27 42.65
N SER A 33 14.43 -20.42 42.00
CA SER A 33 14.33 -20.48 40.53
C SER A 33 13.05 -19.83 40.00
N ARG A 34 11.93 -19.95 40.74
CA ARG A 34 10.65 -19.33 40.36
C ARG A 34 10.70 -17.81 40.49
N ALA A 35 11.31 -17.29 41.55
CA ALA A 35 11.51 -15.86 41.73
C ALA A 35 12.41 -15.24 40.65
N GLY A 36 13.48 -15.94 40.24
CA GLY A 36 14.37 -15.50 39.16
C GLY A 36 13.69 -15.44 37.80
N VAL A 37 12.89 -16.47 37.45
CA VAL A 37 12.12 -16.48 36.21
C VAL A 37 11.05 -15.39 36.19
N LEU A 38 10.32 -15.20 37.30
CA LEU A 38 9.29 -14.16 37.40
C LEU A 38 9.91 -12.75 37.24
N ARG A 39 11.03 -12.47 37.91
CA ARG A 39 11.76 -11.21 37.76
C ARG A 39 12.21 -10.98 36.33
N TRP A 40 12.68 -12.01 35.64
CA TRP A 40 13.08 -11.89 34.24
C TRP A 40 11.88 -11.62 33.32
N VAL A 41 10.76 -12.32 33.50
CA VAL A 41 9.53 -12.10 32.72
C VAL A 41 9.03 -10.66 32.92
N CYS A 42 8.95 -10.19 34.17
CA CYS A 42 8.58 -8.80 34.45
C CYS A 42 9.53 -7.80 33.76
N THR A 43 10.83 -8.08 33.78
CA THR A 43 11.82 -7.22 33.13
C THR A 43 11.66 -7.23 31.61
N LEU A 44 11.47 -8.40 31.00
CA LEU A 44 11.21 -8.54 29.57
C LEU A 44 9.98 -7.72 29.16
N LEU A 45 8.85 -7.91 29.84
CA LEU A 45 7.61 -7.21 29.51
C LEU A 45 7.76 -5.70 29.66
N PHE A 46 8.46 -5.24 30.71
CA PHE A 46 8.75 -3.83 30.92
C PHE A 46 9.66 -3.25 29.82
N VAL A 47 10.76 -3.93 29.50
CA VAL A 47 11.68 -3.51 28.43
C VAL A 47 10.98 -3.50 27.08
N SER A 48 10.19 -4.53 26.77
CA SER A 48 9.44 -4.60 25.51
C SER A 48 8.38 -3.50 25.41
N ALA A 49 7.70 -3.17 26.51
CA ALA A 49 6.75 -2.05 26.54
C ALA A 49 7.46 -0.70 26.33
N LEU A 50 8.61 -0.49 27.00
CA LEU A 50 9.41 0.73 26.85
C LEU A 50 9.91 0.87 25.41
N VAL A 51 10.51 -0.19 24.84
CA VAL A 51 11.01 -0.21 23.45
C VAL A 51 9.89 0.05 22.47
N SER A 52 8.74 -0.61 22.62
CA SER A 52 7.60 -0.41 21.73
C SER A 52 7.10 1.03 21.79
N THR A 53 7.04 1.62 22.99
CA THR A 53 6.66 3.03 23.18
C THR A 53 7.67 3.96 22.50
N THR A 54 8.97 3.71 22.66
CA THR A 54 10.02 4.48 21.98
C THR A 54 9.90 4.38 20.47
N VAL A 55 9.75 3.18 19.91
CA VAL A 55 9.59 2.96 18.47
C VAL A 55 8.34 3.67 17.93
N MET A 56 7.22 3.59 18.65
CA MET A 56 6.00 4.32 18.29
C MET A 56 6.20 5.84 18.35
N GLY A 57 6.98 6.34 19.31
CA GLY A 57 7.39 7.74 19.38
C GLY A 57 8.20 8.15 18.14
N LEU A 58 9.23 7.39 17.77
CA LEU A 58 10.04 7.64 16.57
C LEU A 58 9.16 7.69 15.31
N ARG A 59 8.20 6.76 15.20
CA ARG A 59 7.24 6.72 14.11
C ARG A 59 6.33 7.94 14.11
N TRP A 60 5.77 8.32 15.26
CA TRP A 60 4.90 9.49 15.42
C TRP A 60 5.58 10.80 15.00
N PHE A 61 6.89 10.93 15.27
CA PHE A 61 7.74 12.04 14.84
C PHE A 61 8.32 11.87 13.43
N ARG A 62 7.88 10.85 12.67
CA ARG A 62 8.23 10.59 11.27
C ARG A 62 9.70 10.22 11.02
N LEU A 63 10.43 9.84 12.05
CA LEU A 63 11.85 9.46 11.92
C LEU A 63 12.04 8.13 11.18
N LEU A 64 10.98 7.32 11.07
CA LEU A 64 10.99 6.03 10.38
C LEU A 64 10.30 6.07 8.99
N GLU A 65 9.66 7.18 8.62
CA GLU A 65 8.76 7.30 7.46
C GLU A 65 9.46 6.90 6.15
N GLY A 66 10.66 7.43 5.89
CA GLY A 66 11.43 7.09 4.68
C GLY A 66 11.85 5.63 4.59
N LEU A 67 12.16 4.99 5.73
CA LEU A 67 12.49 3.56 5.76
C LEU A 67 11.24 2.70 5.54
N GLU A 68 10.10 3.10 6.11
CA GLU A 68 8.82 2.42 5.90
C GLU A 68 8.36 2.53 4.43
N PHE A 69 8.55 3.68 3.77
CA PHE A 69 8.33 3.83 2.33
C PHE A 69 9.20 2.85 1.52
N GLY A 70 10.50 2.80 1.79
CA GLY A 70 11.41 1.89 1.10
C GLY A 70 11.05 0.41 1.31
N ALA A 71 10.60 0.05 2.52
CA ALA A 71 10.12 -1.29 2.82
C ALA A 71 8.82 -1.63 2.08
N PHE A 72 7.86 -0.69 2.04
CA PHE A 72 6.63 -0.86 1.27
C PHE A 72 6.92 -1.07 -0.22
N ASP A 73 7.82 -0.26 -0.80
CA ASP A 73 8.17 -0.38 -2.22
C ASP A 73 8.86 -1.72 -2.52
N HIS A 74 9.73 -2.16 -1.62
CA HIS A 74 10.37 -3.46 -1.75
C HIS A 74 9.35 -4.61 -1.72
N LEU A 75 8.39 -4.58 -0.79
CA LEU A 75 7.33 -5.59 -0.74
C LEU A 75 6.41 -5.53 -1.96
N MET A 76 6.11 -4.32 -2.48
CA MET A 76 5.33 -4.14 -3.70
C MET A 76 5.99 -4.83 -4.90
N ARG A 77 7.31 -4.67 -5.07
CA ARG A 77 8.09 -5.28 -6.17
C ARG A 77 8.15 -6.81 -6.11
N LEU A 78 7.87 -7.41 -4.95
CA LEU A 78 7.91 -8.86 -4.75
C LEU A 78 6.55 -9.53 -4.93
N ARG A 79 5.51 -8.74 -5.22
CA ARG A 79 4.18 -9.30 -5.45
C ARG A 79 4.16 -10.13 -6.74
N PRO A 80 3.35 -11.20 -6.78
CA PRO A 80 3.22 -12.01 -7.99
C PRO A 80 2.65 -11.17 -9.14
N SER A 81 3.08 -11.50 -10.36
CA SER A 81 2.50 -10.92 -11.58
C SER A 81 1.05 -11.36 -11.74
N GLU A 82 0.24 -10.48 -12.31
CA GLU A 82 -1.18 -10.67 -12.54
C GLU A 82 -1.47 -10.59 -14.06
N LYS A 83 -2.55 -11.20 -14.56
CA LYS A 83 -2.90 -11.20 -16.01
C LYS A 83 -3.52 -9.88 -16.48
N PRO A 84 -3.17 -9.27 -17.62
CA PRO A 84 -3.68 -7.97 -18.06
C PRO A 84 -5.20 -7.80 -17.91
N ASP A 85 -5.64 -6.59 -17.60
CA ASP A 85 -7.05 -6.26 -17.41
C ASP A 85 -7.77 -6.13 -18.75
N LYS A 86 -8.52 -7.17 -19.11
CA LYS A 86 -9.24 -7.25 -20.40
C LYS A 86 -10.41 -6.28 -20.51
N ARG A 87 -10.81 -5.59 -19.43
CA ARG A 87 -11.87 -4.57 -19.48
C ARG A 87 -11.36 -3.23 -19.98
N LEU A 88 -10.05 -3.07 -20.08
CA LEU A 88 -9.38 -1.85 -20.49
C LEU A 88 -8.80 -1.99 -21.90
N LEU A 89 -8.86 -0.90 -22.66
CA LEU A 89 -8.10 -0.70 -23.89
C LEU A 89 -7.35 0.63 -23.79
N ILE A 90 -6.05 0.61 -24.07
CA ILE A 90 -5.21 1.79 -24.14
C ILE A 90 -5.03 2.16 -25.62
N VAL A 91 -5.48 3.36 -26.00
CA VAL A 91 -5.19 3.99 -27.29
C VAL A 91 -4.01 4.93 -27.08
N ALA A 92 -2.84 4.46 -27.47
CA ALA A 92 -1.57 5.12 -27.24
C ALA A 92 -1.23 6.07 -28.38
N ILE A 93 -0.94 7.33 -28.03
CA ILE A 93 -0.34 8.30 -28.95
C ILE A 93 1.17 8.18 -28.80
N THR A 94 1.78 7.41 -29.68
CA THR A 94 3.22 7.14 -29.69
C THR A 94 3.97 8.18 -30.53
N LYS A 95 5.31 8.17 -30.43
CA LYS A 95 6.16 8.96 -31.32
C LYS A 95 5.90 8.64 -32.80
N GLN A 96 5.72 7.36 -33.11
CA GLN A 96 5.46 6.91 -34.47
C GLN A 96 4.13 7.45 -35.00
N ASP A 97 3.09 7.52 -34.15
CA ASP A 97 1.81 8.14 -34.53
C ASP A 97 1.98 9.62 -34.85
N ILE A 98 2.71 10.35 -34.00
CA ILE A 98 3.00 11.78 -34.20
C ILE A 98 3.74 12.00 -35.53
N ASP A 99 4.79 11.19 -35.79
CA ASP A 99 5.57 11.28 -37.02
C ASP A 99 4.71 10.97 -38.27
N GLN A 100 3.83 9.95 -38.20
CA GLN A 100 2.92 9.57 -39.29
C GLN A 100 1.82 10.61 -39.57
N LEU A 101 1.38 11.33 -38.54
CA LEU A 101 0.45 12.46 -38.66
C LEU A 101 1.12 13.77 -39.12
N GLY A 102 2.40 13.72 -39.52
CA GLY A 102 3.12 14.89 -40.01
C GLY A 102 3.74 15.75 -38.91
N ASN A 103 4.19 15.12 -37.82
CA ASN A 103 4.68 15.75 -36.59
C ASN A 103 3.61 16.57 -35.86
N GLU A 104 2.37 16.08 -35.86
CA GLU A 104 1.23 16.73 -35.23
C GLU A 104 1.27 16.52 -33.70
N TYR A 105 1.95 17.41 -32.99
CA TYR A 105 1.95 17.42 -31.52
C TYR A 105 1.87 18.84 -30.95
N PRO A 106 0.93 19.12 -30.02
CA PRO A 106 -0.17 18.26 -29.58
C PRO A 106 -1.14 17.91 -30.74
N ILE A 107 -1.78 16.74 -30.72
CA ILE A 107 -2.74 16.35 -31.78
C ILE A 107 -3.87 17.38 -31.89
N SER A 108 -4.39 17.68 -33.08
CA SER A 108 -5.47 18.64 -33.24
C SER A 108 -6.79 18.14 -32.65
N ASP A 109 -7.71 19.09 -32.44
CA ASP A 109 -9.07 18.80 -32.02
C ASP A 109 -9.84 17.98 -33.07
N GLN A 110 -9.53 18.15 -34.36
CA GLN A 110 -10.07 17.37 -35.46
C GLN A 110 -9.59 15.91 -35.39
N THR A 111 -8.29 15.68 -35.16
CA THR A 111 -7.74 14.33 -34.99
C THR A 111 -8.36 13.63 -33.78
N LEU A 112 -8.49 14.35 -32.65
CA LEU A 112 -9.16 13.83 -31.45
C LEU A 112 -10.64 13.53 -31.72
N LEU A 113 -11.36 14.42 -32.41
CA LEU A 113 -12.76 14.22 -32.78
C LEU A 113 -12.95 12.96 -33.65
N THR A 114 -12.14 12.80 -34.70
CA THR A 114 -12.18 11.61 -35.58
C THR A 114 -11.91 10.33 -34.79
N THR A 115 -10.95 10.37 -33.87
CA THR A 115 -10.64 9.25 -32.97
C THR A 115 -11.84 8.89 -32.11
N LEU A 116 -12.46 9.88 -31.46
CA LEU A 116 -13.64 9.66 -30.61
C LEU A 116 -14.83 9.12 -31.40
N GLN A 117 -15.08 9.64 -32.60
CA GLN A 117 -16.15 9.16 -33.48
C GLN A 117 -15.91 7.71 -33.90
N THR A 118 -14.67 7.37 -34.26
CA THR A 118 -14.28 6.00 -34.66
C THR A 118 -14.46 5.02 -33.51
N LEU A 119 -13.97 5.36 -32.31
CA LEU A 119 -14.14 4.51 -31.14
C LEU A 119 -15.61 4.36 -30.76
N ASN A 120 -16.38 5.47 -30.73
CA ASN A 120 -17.78 5.44 -30.31
C ASN A 120 -18.67 4.60 -31.26
N ALA A 121 -18.30 4.47 -32.54
CA ALA A 121 -18.98 3.59 -33.50
C ALA A 121 -18.94 2.11 -33.07
N HIS A 122 -17.93 1.69 -32.31
CA HIS A 122 -17.79 0.34 -31.78
C HIS A 122 -18.35 0.18 -30.35
N GLN A 123 -19.10 1.16 -29.86
CA GLN A 123 -19.85 1.10 -28.60
C GLN A 123 -18.99 0.71 -27.37
N PRO A 124 -17.91 1.46 -27.06
CA PRO A 124 -17.23 1.30 -25.78
C PRO A 124 -18.18 1.64 -24.63
N ARG A 125 -17.86 1.12 -23.45
CA ARG A 125 -18.64 1.41 -22.25
C ARG A 125 -18.42 2.85 -21.81
N VAL A 126 -17.17 3.29 -21.78
CA VAL A 126 -16.77 4.67 -21.46
C VAL A 126 -15.38 4.92 -22.05
N ILE A 127 -15.12 6.17 -22.43
CA ILE A 127 -13.88 6.67 -22.99
C ILE A 127 -13.34 7.73 -22.03
N GLY A 128 -12.11 7.56 -21.56
CA GLY A 128 -11.35 8.57 -20.84
C GLY A 128 -10.33 9.24 -21.75
N ILE A 129 -10.25 10.57 -21.70
CA ILE A 129 -9.31 11.35 -22.49
C ILE A 129 -8.27 11.95 -21.55
N ASP A 130 -7.07 11.38 -21.55
CA ASP A 130 -5.91 11.86 -20.81
C ASP A 130 -5.10 12.85 -21.68
N LEU A 131 -5.76 13.93 -22.09
CA LEU A 131 -5.19 15.01 -22.89
C LEU A 131 -5.75 16.34 -22.40
N TYR A 132 -4.87 17.31 -22.15
CA TYR A 132 -5.30 18.67 -21.81
C TYR A 132 -5.96 19.34 -23.01
N ARG A 133 -7.19 19.85 -22.79
CA ARG A 133 -8.03 20.50 -23.81
C ARG A 133 -8.79 21.69 -23.22
N GLU A 134 -8.06 22.59 -22.57
CA GLU A 134 -8.62 23.85 -22.06
C GLU A 134 -8.88 24.88 -23.16
N GLN A 135 -8.13 24.81 -24.26
CA GLN A 135 -8.20 25.72 -25.39
C GLN A 135 -8.02 24.99 -26.73
N ALA A 136 -8.35 25.68 -27.82
CA ALA A 136 -8.25 25.15 -29.17
C ALA A 136 -6.82 24.67 -29.49
N THR A 137 -6.73 23.49 -30.07
CA THR A 137 -5.49 22.87 -30.52
C THR A 137 -5.64 22.51 -32.00
N GLY A 138 -4.94 23.24 -32.88
CA GLY A 138 -5.07 23.06 -34.32
C GLY A 138 -6.47 23.40 -34.84
N THR A 139 -7.05 22.52 -35.67
CA THR A 139 -8.39 22.69 -36.27
C THR A 139 -9.41 21.79 -35.57
N GLY A 140 -10.71 22.10 -35.69
CA GLY A 140 -11.81 21.23 -35.21
C GLY A 140 -12.35 21.52 -33.79
N TRP A 141 -11.94 22.63 -33.16
CA TRP A 141 -12.33 22.97 -31.77
C TRP A 141 -13.86 23.08 -31.58
N THR A 142 -14.55 23.75 -32.50
CA THR A 142 -16.01 23.96 -32.39
C THR A 142 -16.76 22.63 -32.48
N GLU A 143 -16.36 21.78 -33.42
CA GLU A 143 -16.93 20.47 -33.66
C GLU A 143 -16.64 19.53 -32.49
N LEU A 144 -15.41 19.52 -31.96
CA LEU A 144 -15.03 18.73 -30.80
C LEU A 144 -15.84 19.14 -29.56
N THR A 145 -15.88 20.43 -29.23
CA THR A 145 -16.59 20.90 -28.04
C THR A 145 -18.10 20.68 -28.15
N GLN A 146 -18.68 20.82 -29.35
CA GLN A 146 -20.07 20.47 -29.60
C GLN A 146 -20.31 18.96 -29.45
N TYR A 147 -19.42 18.12 -29.99
CA TYR A 147 -19.51 16.67 -29.86
C TYR A 147 -19.45 16.21 -28.40
N LEU A 148 -18.53 16.78 -27.61
CA LEU A 148 -18.41 16.48 -26.18
C LEU A 148 -19.67 16.89 -25.40
N LYS A 149 -20.23 18.08 -25.68
CA LYS A 149 -21.50 18.54 -25.05
C LYS A 149 -22.70 17.67 -25.44
N GLN A 150 -22.79 17.25 -26.70
CA GLN A 150 -23.88 16.37 -27.16
C GLN A 150 -23.81 14.99 -26.49
N ASN A 151 -22.60 14.44 -26.35
CA ASN A 151 -22.32 13.21 -25.60
C ASN A 151 -22.23 13.45 -24.09
N SER A 152 -22.79 14.56 -23.59
CA SER A 152 -22.85 14.93 -22.17
C SER A 152 -24.27 15.17 -21.65
N ASN A 153 -25.24 15.29 -22.55
CA ASN A 153 -26.61 15.60 -22.16
C ASN A 153 -27.31 14.37 -21.55
N GLN A 154 -27.66 14.48 -20.26
CA GLN A 154 -28.25 13.44 -19.40
C GLN A 154 -29.57 12.79 -19.89
N ASN A 155 -30.17 13.28 -20.98
CA ASN A 155 -31.49 12.84 -21.44
C ASN A 155 -31.47 11.59 -22.33
N SER A 156 -30.31 10.97 -22.58
CA SER A 156 -30.25 9.69 -23.29
C SER A 156 -29.50 8.64 -22.48
N ASN A 157 -30.04 7.42 -22.47
CA ASN A 157 -29.45 6.23 -21.86
C ASN A 157 -28.04 5.89 -22.41
N GLN A 158 -27.57 6.61 -23.43
CA GLN A 158 -26.29 6.42 -24.12
C GLN A 158 -25.29 7.59 -23.91
N SER A 159 -25.67 8.66 -23.20
CA SER A 159 -25.09 10.02 -23.32
C SER A 159 -24.06 10.44 -22.26
N ASP A 160 -23.47 9.52 -21.50
CA ASP A 160 -22.44 9.88 -20.51
C ASP A 160 -21.17 9.02 -20.66
N ARG A 161 -20.64 8.92 -21.88
CA ARG A 161 -19.57 7.96 -22.20
C ARG A 161 -18.19 8.56 -22.43
N ILE A 162 -18.04 9.89 -22.45
CA ILE A 162 -16.75 10.52 -22.70
C ILE A 162 -16.39 11.42 -21.52
N ILE A 163 -15.25 11.13 -20.89
CA ILE A 163 -14.74 11.78 -19.69
C ILE A 163 -13.38 12.44 -20.00
N PRO A 164 -13.35 13.75 -20.31
CA PRO A 164 -12.10 14.49 -20.41
C PRO A 164 -11.53 14.84 -19.03
N ILE A 165 -10.26 15.25 -19.04
CA ILE A 165 -9.54 15.64 -17.82
C ILE A 165 -9.56 17.15 -17.55
N CYS A 166 -9.36 17.48 -16.29
CA CYS A 166 -8.88 18.79 -15.82
C CYS A 166 -7.85 18.60 -14.69
N VAL A 167 -7.23 19.68 -14.24
CA VAL A 167 -6.23 19.63 -13.14
C VAL A 167 -6.53 20.73 -12.14
N HIS A 168 -6.56 20.40 -10.84
CA HIS A 168 -6.71 21.43 -9.81
C HIS A 168 -5.42 22.24 -9.63
N PRO A 169 -5.54 23.51 -9.23
CA PRO A 169 -4.37 24.34 -8.94
C PRO A 169 -3.65 23.83 -7.69
N TYR A 170 -2.32 23.95 -7.71
CA TYR A 170 -1.47 23.61 -6.58
C TYR A 170 -1.41 24.75 -5.57
N GLY A 171 -1.80 24.46 -4.32
CA GLY A 171 -1.79 25.46 -3.26
C GLY A 171 -2.70 26.65 -3.59
N ASN A 172 -2.19 27.87 -3.42
CA ASN A 172 -2.92 29.12 -3.70
C ASN A 172 -2.53 29.76 -5.04
N HIS A 173 -2.18 28.94 -6.04
CA HIS A 173 -1.72 29.39 -7.36
C HIS A 173 -2.74 28.98 -8.43
N PRO A 174 -3.86 29.72 -8.60
CA PRO A 174 -4.93 29.34 -9.53
C PRO A 174 -4.45 29.09 -10.97
N GLU A 175 -3.38 29.78 -11.38
CA GLU A 175 -2.75 29.68 -12.70
C GLU A 175 -2.07 28.33 -12.97
N SER A 176 -1.88 27.50 -11.94
CA SER A 176 -1.33 26.16 -12.10
C SER A 176 -2.38 25.09 -12.41
N GLY A 177 -3.67 25.44 -12.32
CA GLY A 177 -4.76 24.55 -12.68
C GLY A 177 -5.05 24.57 -14.19
N ILE A 178 -5.62 23.48 -14.70
CA ILE A 178 -6.00 23.33 -16.11
C ILE A 178 -7.50 23.12 -16.18
N ALA A 179 -8.20 23.90 -17.01
CA ALA A 179 -9.64 23.78 -17.20
C ALA A 179 -10.01 22.60 -18.11
N PRO A 180 -11.18 21.96 -17.93
CA PRO A 180 -11.69 21.03 -18.92
C PRO A 180 -12.20 21.76 -20.18
N PRO A 181 -12.52 21.04 -21.27
CA PRO A 181 -13.26 21.60 -22.39
C PRO A 181 -14.52 22.35 -21.93
N PRO A 182 -14.85 23.52 -22.51
CA PRO A 182 -15.87 24.40 -21.97
C PRO A 182 -17.28 23.82 -22.07
N GLY A 183 -18.07 24.06 -21.02
CA GLY A 183 -19.50 23.70 -20.98
C GLY A 183 -19.81 22.24 -20.66
N LEU A 184 -18.84 21.52 -20.10
CA LEU A 184 -19.06 20.19 -19.51
C LEU A 184 -19.39 20.28 -18.02
N PRO A 185 -20.32 19.46 -17.51
CA PRO A 185 -20.65 19.40 -16.09
C PRO A 185 -19.55 18.68 -15.29
N ALA A 186 -19.38 19.05 -14.01
CA ALA A 186 -18.37 18.47 -13.12
C ALA A 186 -18.42 16.93 -13.02
N LEU A 187 -19.63 16.35 -13.09
CA LEU A 187 -19.81 14.89 -13.04
C LEU A 187 -19.35 14.17 -14.30
N GLN A 188 -19.09 14.88 -15.40
CA GLN A 188 -18.59 14.32 -16.65
C GLN A 188 -17.11 14.64 -16.91
N THR A 189 -16.48 15.32 -15.98
CA THR A 189 -15.05 15.59 -16.01
C THR A 189 -14.39 14.82 -14.88
N GLY A 190 -13.19 14.32 -15.12
CA GLY A 190 -12.35 13.73 -14.08
C GLY A 190 -11.07 14.53 -13.89
N PHE A 191 -10.62 14.74 -12.65
CA PHE A 191 -9.31 15.37 -12.47
C PHE A 191 -8.17 14.37 -12.71
N ALA A 192 -7.03 14.83 -13.24
CA ALA A 192 -5.82 14.02 -13.48
C ALA A 192 -4.79 14.11 -12.34
N ASP A 193 -5.09 14.85 -11.27
CA ASP A 193 -4.22 15.05 -10.12
C ASP A 193 -3.72 13.74 -9.48
N ALA A 194 -2.44 13.71 -9.17
CA ALA A 194 -1.78 12.64 -8.43
C ALA A 194 -1.28 13.15 -7.07
N THR A 195 -1.28 12.26 -6.06
CA THR A 195 -0.69 12.57 -4.76
C THR A 195 0.73 12.01 -4.68
N ILE A 196 1.71 12.90 -4.65
CA ILE A 196 3.14 12.56 -4.62
C ILE A 196 3.63 12.54 -3.17
N ASP A 197 4.31 11.48 -2.77
CA ASP A 197 4.94 11.39 -1.44
C ASP A 197 6.20 12.28 -1.36
N PRO A 198 6.70 12.61 -0.15
CA PRO A 198 7.86 13.50 0.01
C PRO A 198 9.14 13.07 -0.74
N ASP A 199 9.28 11.79 -1.06
CA ASP A 199 10.39 11.22 -1.83
C ASP A 199 10.13 11.18 -3.35
N GLY A 200 9.03 11.78 -3.81
CA GLY A 200 8.68 11.89 -5.22
C GLY A 200 7.95 10.67 -5.80
N VAL A 201 7.69 9.64 -5.00
CA VAL A 201 7.02 8.40 -5.45
C VAL A 201 5.52 8.47 -5.19
N VAL A 202 4.73 7.96 -6.12
CA VAL A 202 3.27 7.92 -5.99
C VAL A 202 2.85 6.57 -5.42
N ARG A 203 2.43 6.54 -4.15
CA ARG A 203 1.94 5.33 -3.45
C ARG A 203 0.45 5.39 -3.11
N ARG A 204 -0.19 6.53 -3.39
CA ARG A 204 -1.58 6.83 -3.00
C ARG A 204 -2.42 7.16 -4.22
N HIS A 205 -3.66 6.69 -4.18
CA HIS A 205 -4.67 6.92 -5.20
C HIS A 205 -5.63 7.99 -4.69
N LEU A 206 -5.63 9.16 -5.33
CA LEU A 206 -6.61 10.20 -5.09
C LEU A 206 -7.91 9.88 -5.85
N LEU A 207 -8.98 9.58 -5.12
CA LEU A 207 -10.30 9.21 -5.66
C LEU A 207 -11.20 10.43 -5.83
N ALA A 208 -11.20 11.31 -4.83
CA ALA A 208 -11.97 12.55 -4.84
C ALA A 208 -11.26 13.65 -4.06
N LEU A 209 -11.61 14.88 -4.37
CA LEU A 209 -11.15 16.09 -3.73
C LEU A 209 -12.27 17.12 -3.87
N ASP A 210 -12.48 17.94 -2.84
CA ASP A 210 -13.31 19.13 -2.98
C ASP A 210 -12.51 20.19 -3.77
N PRO A 211 -13.02 20.65 -4.93
CA PRO A 211 -12.31 21.64 -5.74
C PRO A 211 -11.96 22.88 -4.91
N PRO A 212 -10.72 23.38 -4.97
CA PRO A 212 -10.35 24.63 -4.33
C PRO A 212 -11.24 25.80 -4.79
N ASN A 213 -11.42 26.81 -3.94
CA ASN A 213 -12.14 28.03 -4.33
C ASN A 213 -11.51 28.64 -5.59
N HIS A 214 -12.34 29.03 -6.56
CA HIS A 214 -11.93 29.56 -7.87
C HIS A 214 -11.06 28.61 -8.70
N SER A 215 -11.13 27.30 -8.47
CA SER A 215 -10.43 26.32 -9.31
C SER A 215 -10.98 26.33 -10.75
N PRO A 216 -10.12 26.35 -11.78
CA PRO A 216 -10.56 26.14 -13.17
C PRO A 216 -11.08 24.71 -13.42
N CYS A 217 -10.72 23.76 -12.56
CA CYS A 217 -11.19 22.37 -12.59
C CYS A 217 -12.30 22.20 -11.55
N SER A 218 -13.53 21.94 -12.01
CA SER A 218 -14.70 21.74 -11.15
C SER A 218 -14.97 20.27 -10.79
N ALA A 219 -14.17 19.34 -11.31
CA ALA A 219 -14.36 17.91 -11.08
C ALA A 219 -14.05 17.55 -9.62
N SER A 220 -14.97 16.86 -8.94
CA SER A 220 -14.72 16.36 -7.57
C SER A 220 -14.12 14.95 -7.55
N TYR A 221 -14.11 14.25 -8.68
CA TYR A 221 -13.68 12.86 -8.81
C TYR A 221 -12.52 12.75 -9.78
N SER A 222 -11.59 11.84 -9.50
CA SER A 222 -10.48 11.60 -10.43
C SER A 222 -10.98 10.96 -11.73
N LEU A 223 -10.20 11.08 -12.81
CA LEU A 223 -10.47 10.40 -14.08
C LEU A 223 -10.80 8.92 -13.85
N SER A 224 -9.94 8.23 -13.11
CA SER A 224 -10.14 6.81 -12.81
C SER A 224 -11.45 6.51 -12.06
N ALA A 225 -11.82 7.34 -11.08
CA ALA A 225 -13.07 7.18 -10.33
C ALA A 225 -14.30 7.43 -11.22
N GLN A 226 -14.25 8.43 -12.10
CA GLN A 226 -15.32 8.71 -13.04
C GLN A 226 -15.52 7.57 -14.04
N LEU A 227 -14.43 7.08 -14.65
CA LEU A 227 -14.50 5.97 -15.60
C LEU A 227 -15.13 4.72 -14.98
N VAL A 228 -14.68 4.34 -13.78
CA VAL A 228 -15.24 3.19 -13.06
C VAL A 228 -16.70 3.43 -12.65
N ARG A 229 -17.04 4.64 -12.20
CA ARG A 229 -18.43 4.99 -11.87
C ARG A 229 -19.36 4.86 -13.07
N HIS A 230 -18.96 5.34 -14.24
CA HIS A 230 -19.75 5.24 -15.48
C HIS A 230 -19.83 3.80 -15.98
N TYR A 231 -18.72 3.06 -15.94
CA TYR A 231 -18.66 1.65 -16.30
C TYR A 231 -19.61 0.81 -15.45
N LEU A 232 -19.51 0.93 -14.13
CA LEU A 232 -20.30 0.14 -13.17
C LEU A 232 -21.77 0.54 -13.15
N LYS A 233 -22.09 1.83 -13.37
CA LYS A 233 -23.49 2.29 -13.44
C LYS A 233 -24.27 1.58 -14.55
N ALA A 234 -23.62 1.29 -15.69
CA ALA A 234 -24.26 0.60 -16.81
C ALA A 234 -24.64 -0.86 -16.49
N VAL A 235 -23.95 -1.49 -15.54
CA VAL A 235 -24.27 -2.85 -15.05
C VAL A 235 -25.07 -2.82 -13.74
N GLY A 236 -25.67 -1.66 -13.40
CA GLY A 236 -26.54 -1.51 -12.24
C GLY A 236 -25.83 -1.28 -10.90
N ILE A 237 -24.52 -1.06 -10.90
CA ILE A 237 -23.71 -0.84 -9.69
C ILE A 237 -23.45 0.67 -9.52
N SER A 238 -24.17 1.29 -8.59
CA SER A 238 -23.99 2.72 -8.26
C SER A 238 -22.97 2.93 -7.14
N LEU A 239 -22.21 4.03 -7.22
CA LEU A 239 -21.40 4.53 -6.09
C LEU A 239 -22.30 5.03 -4.96
N LYS A 240 -22.03 4.58 -3.74
CA LYS A 240 -22.66 5.04 -2.50
C LYS A 240 -21.61 5.43 -1.46
N PHE A 241 -22.02 6.25 -0.50
CA PHE A 241 -21.19 6.67 0.62
C PHE A 241 -21.87 6.29 1.95
N PRO A 242 -21.61 5.09 2.49
CA PRO A 242 -22.19 4.67 3.78
C PRO A 242 -21.78 5.60 4.93
N THR A 243 -20.56 6.13 4.88
CA THR A 243 -20.05 7.16 5.78
C THR A 243 -19.22 8.16 4.97
N LEU A 244 -18.83 9.29 5.58
CA LEU A 244 -17.99 10.30 4.92
C LEU A 244 -16.65 9.73 4.41
N ASN A 245 -16.08 8.74 5.11
CA ASN A 245 -14.76 8.15 4.79
C ASN A 245 -14.86 6.78 4.11
N GLN A 246 -16.04 6.38 3.63
CA GLN A 246 -16.25 5.07 3.03
C GLN A 246 -17.00 5.18 1.72
N TRP A 247 -16.40 4.64 0.67
CA TRP A 247 -17.07 4.45 -0.61
C TRP A 247 -17.54 3.03 -0.70
N GLN A 248 -18.65 2.83 -1.43
CA GLN A 248 -19.18 1.51 -1.69
C GLN A 248 -19.66 1.40 -3.13
N PHE A 249 -19.12 0.40 -3.84
CA PHE A 249 -19.61 -0.08 -5.13
C PHE A 249 -20.11 -1.50 -4.94
N GLY A 250 -21.42 -1.73 -5.08
CA GLY A 250 -22.01 -3.04 -4.82
C GLY A 250 -21.78 -3.47 -3.38
N SER A 251 -21.09 -4.60 -3.16
CA SER A 251 -20.66 -5.08 -1.84
C SER A 251 -19.25 -4.62 -1.43
N THR A 252 -18.45 -4.10 -2.37
CA THR A 252 -17.06 -3.73 -2.11
C THR A 252 -16.99 -2.34 -1.46
N ARG A 253 -16.25 -2.26 -0.36
CA ARG A 253 -16.04 -1.02 0.40
C ARG A 253 -14.60 -0.54 0.26
N PHE A 254 -14.43 0.74 -0.03
CA PHE A 254 -13.13 1.42 -0.07
C PHE A 254 -13.07 2.34 1.13
N ASN A 255 -12.16 2.03 2.06
CA ASN A 255 -11.93 2.86 3.23
C ASN A 255 -10.88 3.89 2.89
N VAL A 256 -11.25 5.16 3.02
CA VAL A 256 -10.34 6.28 2.81
C VAL A 256 -9.25 6.28 3.90
N LEU A 257 -8.02 6.61 3.52
CA LEU A 257 -6.91 6.80 4.44
C LEU A 257 -7.25 7.91 5.44
N GLU A 258 -7.08 7.61 6.72
CA GLU A 258 -7.24 8.60 7.78
C GLU A 258 -5.89 9.27 8.08
N SER A 259 -5.95 10.42 8.74
CA SER A 259 -4.76 11.07 9.30
C SER A 259 -4.02 10.09 10.22
N ARG A 260 -2.68 10.04 10.08
CA ARG A 260 -1.80 9.16 10.88
C ARG A 260 -1.99 7.64 10.65
N SER A 261 -2.50 7.24 9.49
CA SER A 261 -2.62 5.83 9.11
C SER A 261 -1.27 5.22 8.73
N GLY A 262 -0.92 4.09 9.36
CA GLY A 262 0.27 3.32 9.01
C GLY A 262 1.55 4.16 9.05
N PHE A 263 2.34 4.12 7.99
CA PHE A 263 3.57 4.92 7.90
C PHE A 263 3.35 6.40 7.57
N TYR A 264 2.13 6.81 7.19
CA TYR A 264 1.81 8.22 6.95
C TYR A 264 1.50 8.93 8.26
N GLN A 265 2.51 9.54 8.89
CA GLN A 265 2.37 10.16 10.20
C GLN A 265 2.20 11.68 10.16
N GLN A 266 2.19 12.29 8.97
CA GLN A 266 1.91 13.71 8.76
C GLN A 266 0.45 13.93 8.32
N PRO A 267 -0.42 14.51 9.17
CA PRO A 267 -1.83 14.75 8.85
C PRO A 267 -2.05 15.54 7.55
N ALA A 268 -1.21 16.55 7.30
CA ALA A 268 -1.37 17.46 6.17
C ALA A 268 -1.16 16.81 4.79
N LEU A 269 -0.60 15.58 4.74
CA LEU A 269 -0.40 14.82 3.51
C LEU A 269 -1.69 14.19 2.99
N ILE A 270 -2.65 13.89 3.87
CA ILE A 270 -3.90 13.23 3.50
C ILE A 270 -4.95 14.31 3.25
N ARG A 271 -5.28 14.55 1.98
CA ARG A 271 -6.28 15.52 1.53
C ARG A 271 -7.20 14.89 0.50
N GLY A 272 -8.50 15.11 0.65
CA GLY A 272 -9.50 14.41 -0.15
C GLY A 272 -9.58 12.92 0.18
N HIS A 273 -10.25 12.15 -0.67
CA HIS A 273 -10.43 10.72 -0.51
C HIS A 273 -9.27 9.97 -1.15
N GLN A 274 -8.36 9.47 -0.33
CA GLN A 274 -7.18 8.73 -0.76
C GLN A 274 -7.24 7.27 -0.31
N ILE A 275 -6.72 6.34 -1.12
CA ILE A 275 -6.44 4.96 -0.73
C ILE A 275 -4.99 4.60 -1.12
N LEU A 276 -4.46 3.47 -0.62
CA LEU A 276 -3.17 2.98 -1.09
C LEU A 276 -3.29 2.45 -2.52
N LEU A 277 -2.27 2.73 -3.35
CA LEU A 277 -2.16 2.15 -4.68
C LEU A 277 -1.64 0.71 -4.58
N ASN A 278 -2.48 -0.21 -5.01
CA ASN A 278 -2.19 -1.59 -5.29
C ASN A 278 -1.80 -1.74 -6.77
N TYR A 279 -0.58 -1.32 -7.12
CA TYR A 279 -0.08 -1.46 -8.48
C TYR A 279 -0.08 -2.92 -8.93
N ARG A 280 -0.50 -3.14 -10.17
CA ARG A 280 -0.28 -4.36 -10.91
C ARG A 280 1.18 -4.42 -11.34
N MET A 281 1.87 -5.52 -11.07
CA MET A 281 3.25 -5.69 -11.51
C MET A 281 3.31 -5.62 -13.04
N TYR A 282 4.27 -4.88 -13.58
CA TYR A 282 4.47 -4.73 -15.01
C TYR A 282 5.97 -4.72 -15.35
N ASN A 283 6.34 -5.45 -16.39
CA ASN A 283 7.63 -5.33 -17.06
C ASN A 283 7.49 -4.59 -18.40
N SER A 284 6.30 -4.65 -19.02
CA SER A 284 5.90 -3.86 -20.18
C SER A 284 4.50 -3.27 -19.99
N LEU A 285 4.12 -2.34 -20.86
CA LEU A 285 2.79 -1.72 -20.84
C LEU A 285 1.67 -2.73 -21.11
N SER A 286 1.94 -3.76 -21.91
CA SER A 286 0.97 -4.82 -22.24
C SER A 286 0.65 -5.74 -21.06
N ASP A 287 1.43 -5.69 -19.96
CA ASP A 287 1.13 -6.43 -18.73
C ASP A 287 -0.07 -5.82 -17.95
N ILE A 288 -0.47 -4.60 -18.30
CA ILE A 288 -1.50 -3.84 -17.61
C ILE A 288 -2.84 -4.00 -18.31
N ALA A 289 -2.90 -3.69 -19.61
CA ALA A 289 -4.08 -3.77 -20.45
C ALA A 289 -3.68 -3.91 -21.93
N ASP A 290 -4.64 -4.30 -22.78
CA ASP A 290 -4.45 -4.32 -24.24
C ASP A 290 -4.15 -2.89 -24.74
N GLN A 291 -3.25 -2.77 -25.72
CA GLN A 291 -2.80 -1.48 -26.26
C GLN A 291 -2.86 -1.50 -27.80
N VAL A 292 -3.35 -0.39 -28.36
CA VAL A 292 -3.37 -0.10 -29.81
C VAL A 292 -2.84 1.31 -30.05
N SER A 293 -2.31 1.57 -31.25
CA SER A 293 -1.84 2.90 -31.60
C SER A 293 -2.99 3.84 -32.01
N LEU A 294 -2.76 5.15 -31.93
CA LEU A 294 -3.72 6.14 -32.43
C LEU A 294 -3.96 5.94 -33.93
N THR A 295 -2.91 5.68 -34.70
CA THR A 295 -3.01 5.50 -36.14
C THR A 295 -3.77 4.23 -36.52
N ASP A 296 -3.65 3.14 -35.77
CA ASP A 296 -4.48 1.93 -35.98
C ASP A 296 -5.97 2.24 -35.81
N VAL A 297 -6.31 3.07 -34.81
CA VAL A 297 -7.70 3.50 -34.58
C VAL A 297 -8.18 4.36 -35.75
N LEU A 298 -7.41 5.37 -36.17
CA LEU A 298 -7.77 6.25 -37.29
C LEU A 298 -7.89 5.51 -38.63
N ASN A 299 -7.11 4.45 -38.82
CA ASN A 299 -7.14 3.61 -40.02
C ASN A 299 -8.16 2.48 -39.97
N HIS A 300 -9.00 2.40 -38.92
CA HIS A 300 -9.97 1.32 -38.71
C HIS A 300 -9.35 -0.09 -38.67
N GLN A 301 -8.14 -0.22 -38.11
CA GLN A 301 -7.39 -1.49 -38.04
C GLN A 301 -7.52 -2.20 -36.69
N VAL A 302 -8.28 -1.63 -35.75
CA VAL A 302 -8.51 -2.23 -34.43
C VAL A 302 -9.73 -3.14 -34.45
N ASP A 303 -9.58 -4.36 -33.92
CA ASP A 303 -10.70 -5.27 -33.74
C ASP A 303 -11.76 -4.64 -32.82
N SER A 304 -13.00 -4.56 -33.30
CA SER A 304 -14.16 -4.09 -32.53
C SER A 304 -14.32 -4.78 -31.17
N ALA A 305 -13.92 -6.04 -31.03
CA ALA A 305 -13.97 -6.79 -29.77
C ALA A 305 -13.01 -6.24 -28.69
N LEU A 306 -12.00 -5.46 -29.09
CA LEU A 306 -11.13 -4.72 -28.18
C LEU A 306 -11.74 -3.41 -27.69
N ILE A 307 -12.78 -2.89 -28.37
CA ILE A 307 -13.40 -1.60 -28.05
C ILE A 307 -14.76 -1.80 -27.34
N GLN A 308 -15.57 -2.74 -27.84
CA GLN A 308 -16.94 -2.94 -27.41
C GLN A 308 -17.05 -3.27 -25.92
N ASP A 309 -17.94 -2.57 -25.21
CA ASP A 309 -18.21 -2.76 -23.79
C ASP A 309 -17.00 -2.61 -22.85
N ARG A 310 -15.89 -2.03 -23.33
CA ARG A 310 -14.66 -1.77 -22.56
C ARG A 310 -14.53 -0.31 -22.14
N ILE A 311 -13.66 -0.08 -21.15
CA ILE A 311 -13.14 1.26 -20.85
C ILE A 311 -11.98 1.53 -21.80
N VAL A 312 -12.10 2.59 -22.60
CA VAL A 312 -11.04 3.02 -23.51
C VAL A 312 -10.34 4.24 -22.91
N LEU A 313 -9.02 4.22 -22.83
CA LEU A 313 -8.19 5.32 -22.34
C LEU A 313 -7.34 5.84 -23.50
N ILE A 314 -7.42 7.13 -23.80
CA ILE A 314 -6.68 7.78 -24.89
C ILE A 314 -5.68 8.77 -24.28
N GLY A 315 -4.41 8.69 -24.66
CA GLY A 315 -3.40 9.63 -24.19
C GLY A 315 -2.01 9.40 -24.77
N VAL A 316 -1.06 10.22 -24.33
CA VAL A 316 0.31 10.20 -24.86
C VAL A 316 1.17 9.16 -24.14
N THR A 317 1.89 8.34 -24.91
CA THR A 317 2.91 7.42 -24.38
C THR A 317 4.30 7.69 -24.94
N ASP A 318 4.47 8.71 -25.80
CA ASP A 318 5.77 9.14 -26.33
C ASP A 318 6.73 9.49 -25.17
N PRO A 319 7.95 8.91 -25.15
CA PRO A 319 8.91 9.15 -24.10
C PRO A 319 9.38 10.61 -23.94
N THR A 320 9.29 11.41 -25.00
CA THR A 320 9.77 12.80 -25.08
C THR A 320 8.83 13.81 -24.44
N VAL A 321 7.55 13.45 -24.29
CA VAL A 321 6.54 14.27 -23.62
C VAL A 321 6.66 14.08 -22.12
N LYS A 322 6.76 15.16 -21.35
CA LYS A 322 6.87 15.07 -19.88
C LYS A 322 5.50 14.84 -19.27
N ASP A 323 5.23 13.59 -18.92
CA ASP A 323 4.02 13.14 -18.22
C ASP A 323 4.33 11.82 -17.51
N ASP A 324 5.19 11.90 -16.49
CA ASP A 324 5.81 10.74 -15.88
C ASP A 324 5.77 10.76 -14.35
N PHE A 325 5.27 9.66 -13.77
CA PHE A 325 5.14 9.48 -12.33
C PHE A 325 6.11 8.42 -11.83
N SER A 326 6.89 8.75 -10.79
CA SER A 326 7.74 7.75 -10.13
C SER A 326 6.88 6.77 -9.34
N THR A 327 7.13 5.47 -9.51
CA THR A 327 6.36 4.40 -8.85
C THR A 327 7.25 3.58 -7.91
N PRO A 328 6.65 2.77 -7.02
CA PRO A 328 7.38 1.80 -6.21
C PRO A 328 8.28 0.82 -6.98
N TYR A 329 8.12 0.68 -8.30
CA TYR A 329 8.96 -0.20 -9.12
C TYR A 329 10.30 0.45 -9.54
N GLY A 330 10.54 1.71 -9.17
CA GLY A 330 11.77 2.44 -9.50
C GLY A 330 11.80 2.98 -10.95
N SER A 331 10.90 2.50 -11.80
CA SER A 331 10.62 3.06 -13.13
C SER A 331 9.55 4.14 -13.07
N LYS A 332 9.69 5.13 -13.95
CA LYS A 332 8.67 6.14 -14.21
C LYS A 332 7.58 5.59 -15.13
N LEU A 333 6.33 5.86 -14.78
CA LEU A 333 5.14 5.42 -15.52
C LEU A 333 4.48 6.61 -16.21
N ARG A 334 4.04 6.43 -17.46
CA ARG A 334 3.33 7.47 -18.22
C ARG A 334 1.96 7.76 -17.59
N GLY A 335 1.50 9.00 -17.62
CA GLY A 335 0.21 9.42 -17.01
C GLY A 335 -0.96 8.56 -17.46
N LEU A 336 -1.07 8.30 -18.76
CA LEU A 336 -2.11 7.41 -19.31
C LEU A 336 -2.12 6.03 -18.66
N ILE A 337 -0.94 5.45 -18.51
CA ILE A 337 -0.76 4.09 -17.96
C ILE A 337 -0.97 4.10 -16.44
N PHE A 338 -0.56 5.18 -15.79
CA PHE A 338 -0.82 5.42 -14.38
C PHE A 338 -2.33 5.49 -14.09
N HIS A 339 -3.10 6.21 -14.91
CA HIS A 339 -4.56 6.21 -14.82
C HIS A 339 -5.17 4.85 -15.16
N ALA A 340 -4.61 4.09 -16.10
CA ALA A 340 -5.05 2.72 -16.38
C ALA A 340 -4.87 1.78 -15.17
N GLN A 341 -3.73 1.87 -14.46
CA GLN A 341 -3.49 1.13 -13.21
C GLN A 341 -4.54 1.44 -12.15
N MET A 342 -4.88 2.73 -11.99
CA MET A 342 -5.92 3.19 -11.06
C MET A 342 -7.31 2.66 -11.42
N VAL A 343 -7.68 2.70 -12.70
CA VAL A 343 -8.96 2.13 -13.17
C VAL A 343 -8.99 0.63 -12.92
N SER A 344 -7.93 -0.09 -13.29
CA SER A 344 -7.83 -1.55 -13.09
C SER A 344 -7.93 -1.93 -11.62
N GLN A 345 -7.29 -1.17 -10.71
CA GLN A 345 -7.40 -1.40 -9.27
C GLN A 345 -8.85 -1.31 -8.79
N LEU A 346 -9.56 -0.24 -9.19
CA LEU A 346 -10.94 -0.01 -8.75
C LEU A 346 -11.88 -1.08 -9.31
N LEU A 347 -11.79 -1.40 -10.61
CA LEU A 347 -12.61 -2.45 -11.23
C LEU A 347 -12.32 -3.82 -10.63
N SER A 348 -11.05 -4.19 -10.50
CA SER A 348 -10.66 -5.48 -9.97
C SER A 348 -11.12 -5.66 -8.51
N ALA A 349 -11.15 -4.59 -7.72
CA ALA A 349 -11.68 -4.65 -6.36
C ALA A 349 -13.21 -4.90 -6.33
N VAL A 350 -13.95 -4.36 -7.30
CA VAL A 350 -15.41 -4.52 -7.36
C VAL A 350 -15.81 -5.86 -7.97
N GLU A 351 -15.25 -6.22 -9.12
CA GLU A 351 -15.70 -7.39 -9.90
C GLU A 351 -14.90 -8.66 -9.60
N ASP A 352 -13.58 -8.53 -9.36
CA ASP A 352 -12.69 -9.68 -9.14
C ASP A 352 -12.38 -9.93 -7.66
N HIS A 353 -12.97 -9.13 -6.76
CA HIS A 353 -12.68 -9.13 -5.33
C HIS A 353 -11.18 -8.99 -4.99
N ARG A 354 -10.41 -8.31 -5.84
CA ARG A 354 -8.99 -8.01 -5.59
C ARG A 354 -8.85 -7.17 -4.33
N PHE A 355 -7.97 -7.57 -3.42
CA PHE A 355 -7.76 -6.87 -2.17
C PHE A 355 -7.28 -5.43 -2.38
N LEU A 356 -7.91 -4.50 -1.69
CA LEU A 356 -7.40 -3.14 -1.52
C LEU A 356 -6.35 -3.13 -0.42
N LEU A 357 -5.24 -2.41 -0.66
CA LEU A 357 -4.20 -2.27 0.35
C LEU A 357 -4.71 -1.38 1.49
N ARG A 358 -4.48 -1.84 2.72
CA ARG A 358 -4.88 -1.14 3.94
C ARG A 358 -3.84 -1.33 5.04
N PHE A 359 -3.81 -0.35 5.94
CA PHE A 359 -3.13 -0.49 7.22
C PHE A 359 -4.05 -1.18 8.23
N TRP A 360 -3.45 -1.67 9.31
CA TRP A 360 -4.21 -2.06 10.48
C TRP A 360 -4.65 -0.84 11.28
N ALA A 361 -5.63 -1.06 12.15
CA ALA A 361 -5.95 -0.08 13.17
C ALA A 361 -4.73 0.16 14.07
N PHE A 362 -4.55 1.42 14.50
CA PHE A 362 -3.38 1.87 15.24
C PHE A 362 -3.03 1.00 16.46
N TRP A 363 -4.03 0.59 17.24
CA TRP A 363 -3.85 -0.27 18.41
C TRP A 363 -3.40 -1.69 18.06
N ILE A 364 -3.80 -2.23 16.91
CA ILE A 364 -3.33 -3.53 16.43
C ILE A 364 -1.86 -3.44 16.03
N GLU A 365 -1.43 -2.34 15.40
CA GLU A 365 -0.03 -2.10 15.06
C GLU A 365 0.85 -2.01 16.32
N ILE A 366 0.39 -1.32 17.38
CA ILE A 366 1.09 -1.29 18.69
C ILE A 366 1.22 -2.71 19.26
N GLY A 367 0.12 -3.47 19.30
CA GLY A 367 0.12 -4.83 19.81
C GLY A 367 1.07 -5.74 19.03
N TRP A 368 1.14 -5.58 17.70
CA TRP A 368 2.06 -6.29 16.82
C TRP A 368 3.52 -5.98 17.14
N ILE A 369 3.88 -4.69 17.23
CA ILE A 369 5.24 -4.25 17.55
C ILE A 369 5.67 -4.79 18.92
N TRP A 370 4.77 -4.72 19.92
CA TRP A 370 5.02 -5.23 21.25
C TRP A 370 5.22 -6.74 21.29
N LEU A 371 4.38 -7.50 20.58
CA LEU A 371 4.51 -8.97 20.47
C LEU A 371 5.88 -9.38 19.93
N TRP A 372 6.35 -8.74 18.87
CA TRP A 372 7.66 -9.04 18.29
C TRP A 372 8.82 -8.51 19.12
N SER A 373 8.63 -7.42 19.86
CA SER A 373 9.59 -6.96 20.87
C SER A 373 9.79 -7.99 21.98
N VAL A 374 8.70 -8.58 22.49
CA VAL A 374 8.75 -9.68 23.47
C VAL A 374 9.44 -10.91 22.86
N THR A 375 9.08 -11.27 21.63
CA THR A 375 9.65 -12.43 20.93
C THR A 375 11.17 -12.29 20.74
N GLY A 376 11.65 -11.11 20.35
CA GLY A 376 13.08 -10.81 20.26
C GLY A 376 13.81 -11.00 21.59
N GLY A 377 13.22 -10.52 22.68
CA GLY A 377 13.78 -10.71 24.02
C GLY A 377 13.78 -12.16 24.50
N VAL A 378 12.75 -12.94 24.16
CA VAL A 378 12.71 -14.40 24.41
C VAL A 378 13.87 -15.10 23.71
N VAL A 379 14.14 -14.81 22.43
CA VAL A 379 15.26 -15.41 21.68
C VAL A 379 16.60 -15.19 22.39
N ILE A 380 16.85 -13.99 22.92
CA ILE A 380 18.08 -13.65 23.64
C ILE A 380 18.23 -14.44 24.96
N TYR A 381 17.13 -14.73 25.64
CA TYR A 381 17.12 -15.52 26.86
C TYR A 381 17.45 -16.99 26.63
N TRP A 382 16.82 -17.61 25.62
CA TRP A 382 16.98 -19.05 25.37
C TRP A 382 18.35 -19.39 24.77
N ILE A 383 18.94 -18.47 24.00
CA ILE A 383 20.18 -18.72 23.28
C ILE A 383 21.33 -18.03 24.00
N ARG A 384 22.33 -18.79 24.45
CA ARG A 384 23.45 -18.24 25.24
C ARG A 384 24.65 -17.78 24.43
N THR A 385 24.92 -18.42 23.30
CA THR A 385 26.11 -18.10 22.52
C THR A 385 25.87 -16.89 21.62
N PRO A 386 26.80 -15.91 21.58
CA PRO A 386 26.59 -14.64 20.88
C PRO A 386 26.34 -14.85 19.39
N LEU A 387 27.08 -15.77 18.75
CA LEU A 387 26.88 -16.10 17.34
C LEU A 387 25.49 -16.67 17.08
N ARG A 388 25.00 -17.60 17.92
CA ARG A 388 23.66 -18.18 17.75
C ARG A 388 22.56 -17.15 18.01
N ARG A 389 22.76 -16.18 18.91
CA ARG A 389 21.83 -15.06 19.12
C ARG A 389 21.67 -14.24 17.84
N VAL A 390 22.78 -13.84 17.23
CA VAL A 390 22.76 -13.06 15.98
C VAL A 390 22.05 -13.84 14.87
N LEU A 391 22.40 -15.12 14.69
CA LEU A 391 21.75 -15.98 13.68
C LEU A 391 20.25 -16.13 13.92
N ALA A 392 19.83 -16.39 15.17
CA ALA A 392 18.41 -16.55 15.50
C ALA A 392 17.62 -15.25 15.33
N THR A 393 18.18 -14.10 15.72
CA THR A 393 17.58 -12.79 15.44
C THR A 393 17.48 -12.56 13.93
N GLY A 394 18.50 -12.93 13.15
CA GLY A 394 18.47 -12.89 11.69
C GLY A 394 17.31 -13.71 11.09
N VAL A 395 17.16 -14.96 11.55
CA VAL A 395 16.03 -15.83 11.15
C VAL A 395 14.69 -15.20 11.53
N LEU A 396 14.58 -14.62 12.73
CA LEU A 396 13.36 -13.96 13.18
C LEU A 396 12.98 -12.76 12.29
N MET A 397 13.96 -11.97 11.86
CA MET A 397 13.75 -10.85 10.94
C MET A 397 13.32 -11.31 9.54
N ILE A 398 13.94 -12.37 9.01
CA ILE A 398 13.55 -12.97 7.71
C ILE A 398 12.12 -13.53 7.79
N LEU A 399 11.76 -14.19 8.90
CA LEU A 399 10.41 -14.69 9.14
C LEU A 399 9.40 -13.54 9.16
N LEU A 400 9.67 -12.47 9.90
CA LEU A 400 8.80 -11.30 9.95
C LEU A 400 8.64 -10.64 8.57
N TRP A 401 9.72 -10.54 7.79
CA TRP A 401 9.67 -10.03 6.42
C TRP A 401 8.76 -10.91 5.53
N GLY A 402 8.90 -12.23 5.60
CA GLY A 402 8.05 -13.16 4.87
C GLY A 402 6.58 -13.10 5.29
N ILE A 403 6.31 -12.97 6.59
CA ILE A 403 4.95 -12.76 7.14
C ILE A 403 4.37 -11.44 6.62
N SER A 404 5.17 -10.38 6.55
CA SER A 404 4.74 -9.07 6.05
C SER A 404 4.36 -9.13 4.57
N LEU A 405 5.16 -9.83 3.76
CA LEU A 405 4.83 -10.09 2.36
C LEU A 405 3.55 -10.92 2.24
N GLY A 406 3.39 -11.97 3.05
CA GLY A 406 2.19 -12.82 3.08
C GLY A 406 0.92 -12.03 3.40
N PHE A 407 0.94 -11.17 4.42
CA PHE A 407 -0.20 -10.30 4.76
C PHE A 407 -0.57 -9.35 3.62
N MET A 408 0.43 -8.80 2.92
CA MET A 408 0.21 -7.89 1.79
C MET A 408 -0.39 -8.62 0.59
N VAL A 409 0.14 -9.79 0.23
CA VAL A 409 -0.30 -10.55 -0.96
C VAL A 409 -1.64 -11.24 -0.75
N ILE A 410 -1.86 -11.86 0.42
CA ILE A 410 -3.03 -12.70 0.66
C ILE A 410 -4.21 -11.91 1.26
N GLY A 411 -3.94 -10.84 2.00
CA GLY A 411 -4.98 -10.09 2.72
C GLY A 411 -5.05 -8.59 2.40
N GLY A 412 -4.15 -8.09 1.55
CA GLY A 412 -4.03 -6.66 1.28
C GLY A 412 -3.61 -5.83 2.50
N VAL A 413 -2.97 -6.44 3.50
CA VAL A 413 -2.59 -5.74 4.74
C VAL A 413 -1.12 -5.33 4.69
N VAL A 414 -0.87 -4.05 4.85
CA VAL A 414 0.48 -3.50 5.03
C VAL A 414 0.78 -3.42 6.53
N VAL A 415 1.66 -4.29 7.01
CA VAL A 415 2.07 -4.35 8.42
C VAL A 415 3.30 -3.46 8.68
N PRO A 416 3.51 -2.96 9.91
CA PRO A 416 4.60 -2.04 10.24
C PRO A 416 5.96 -2.75 10.32
N LEU A 417 6.49 -3.21 9.18
CA LEU A 417 7.71 -4.02 9.10
C LEU A 417 8.92 -3.35 9.76
N VAL A 418 9.25 -2.11 9.37
CA VAL A 418 10.44 -1.41 9.87
C VAL A 418 10.36 -1.13 11.38
N PRO A 419 9.27 -0.55 11.93
CA PRO A 419 9.10 -0.41 13.37
C PRO A 419 9.26 -1.74 14.13
N THR A 420 8.70 -2.82 13.58
CA THR A 420 8.73 -4.14 14.22
C THR A 420 10.14 -4.74 14.20
N LEU A 421 10.88 -4.62 13.10
CA LEU A 421 12.29 -5.02 13.03
C LEU A 421 13.15 -4.25 14.03
N LEU A 422 12.94 -2.93 14.13
CA LEU A 422 13.64 -2.08 15.09
C LEU A 422 13.35 -2.51 16.55
N ALA A 423 12.09 -2.83 16.86
CA ALA A 423 11.69 -3.28 18.19
C ALA A 423 12.35 -4.61 18.60
N ILE A 424 12.50 -5.55 17.66
CA ILE A 424 13.23 -6.83 17.88
C ILE A 424 14.70 -6.54 18.26
N VAL A 425 15.37 -5.71 17.46
CA VAL A 425 16.81 -5.41 17.65
C VAL A 425 17.05 -4.64 18.95
N LEU A 426 16.24 -3.61 19.23
CA LEU A 426 16.39 -2.79 20.44
C LEU A 426 16.10 -3.59 21.71
N ALA A 427 15.03 -4.40 21.74
CA ALA A 427 14.72 -5.21 22.91
C ALA A 427 15.83 -6.22 23.21
N GLY A 428 16.35 -6.88 22.16
CA GLY A 428 17.48 -7.80 22.32
C GLY A 428 18.74 -7.10 22.82
N GLY A 429 19.08 -5.93 22.26
CA GLY A 429 20.23 -5.13 22.68
C GLY A 429 20.18 -4.69 24.14
N VAL A 430 19.04 -4.15 24.59
CA VAL A 430 18.84 -3.70 25.97
C VAL A 430 18.92 -4.86 26.97
N LEU A 431 18.36 -6.03 26.64
CA LEU A 431 18.43 -7.18 27.54
C LEU A 431 19.85 -7.76 27.67
N ILE A 432 20.65 -7.68 26.61
CA ILE A 432 22.07 -8.08 26.66
C ILE A 432 22.87 -7.11 27.57
N THR A 433 22.65 -5.79 27.45
CA THR A 433 23.40 -4.80 28.24
C THR A 433 23.07 -4.85 29.73
N LEU A 434 21.82 -5.14 30.08
CA LEU A 434 21.40 -5.30 31.47
C LEU A 434 22.00 -6.56 32.14
N LYS A 435 22.74 -7.41 31.40
CA LYS A 435 23.37 -8.66 31.88
C LYS A 435 22.43 -9.50 32.75
N ILE A 436 21.14 -9.49 32.44
CA ILE A 436 20.16 -10.26 33.20
C ILE A 436 20.29 -11.70 32.71
N ASP A 437 21.26 -12.42 33.26
CA ASP A 437 21.33 -13.87 33.17
C ASP A 437 20.54 -14.44 34.36
N PRO A 438 19.33 -14.97 34.14
CA PRO A 438 18.51 -15.53 35.21
C PRO A 438 19.09 -16.84 35.76
N GLN A 439 20.19 -17.34 35.19
CA GLN A 439 20.90 -18.53 35.65
C GLN A 439 22.35 -18.26 36.07
N SER A 440 22.82 -17.00 36.14
CA SER A 440 24.05 -16.70 36.86
C SER A 440 23.76 -16.78 38.37
N HIS A 441 23.98 -17.95 38.95
CA HIS A 441 24.03 -18.06 40.41
C HIS A 441 25.11 -17.11 40.93
N PRO A 442 24.85 -16.28 41.96
CA PRO A 442 25.94 -15.71 42.73
C PRO A 442 26.70 -16.90 43.32
N GLN A 443 28.00 -16.98 43.01
CA GLN A 443 28.91 -17.93 43.67
C GLN A 443 29.13 -17.54 45.12
#